data_AF-A0A661MXC3-F1
#
_entry.id   AF-A0A661MXC3-F1
#
_cell.length_a   1.000
_cell.length_b   1.000
_cell.length_c   1.000
_cell.angle_alpha   90.00
_cell.angle_beta   90.00
_cell.angle_gamma   90.00
#
_symmetry.space_group_name_H-M   'P 1'
#
loop_
_entity.id
_entity.type
_entity.pdbx_description
1 polymer ?
#
loop_
_entity_poly.entity_id
_entity_poly.type
_entity_poly.pdbx_seq_one_letter_code
_entity_poly.pdbx_strand_id
1 'polypeptide(L)'
;MGALFLPLAVAIAFEGAAVNTDIASSFDAHEVDHVGSETCGECHRKQHRSFAKTFHGRMTREASEETVLGDFDDAELLYGGVTARMHRGPEGQFRITFAGPGATGRRTVEVVRTVGSHRYQQYLAEEDGVFARLPVAWYPREDRWFHMNGAFLTPDPPPPSPGGTISEEDYNRHVVRWNDNCIFCHNVGANPGRVGERFESEVAELGVACEACHGPGGRHMSARRDPVRSLALHFADDDGTIVNPEDLSPSRSADICGRCHGQRIADDVQGFMEEGDPFVPGEDLALYTAPLFRDTTISGNEGVFAMRFWGDGTPRLTAYAYQGLLASPCAQRGELTCITCHGMHEGRPAGQLRPEARGDGACIDCHEDLGLDSAVEAHTHHAVSSSGSRCVSCHMPPIVYGLIGAHISHRIENPDPAAAEAVERPDACTLCHVERTRGWAIDEVARLWGDGDVADAAAERMDTTGMMGDDEAAPLSEVLRALFGGDPIERSVAAEALGAPRRAATEATRAARLGALFDVMANDPYPAVRRIAWRAARTVCNTAATSEVHRLPRLPDAAWMRYRPASAREQRDAAIESLLAALPPDTTTPPDPEVIAPLRAAASETAIHIGE
;
A
#
# COMPACT_ATOMS: atom_id res chain seq x y z
N MET A 1 33.84 -11.86 60.60
CA MET A 1 33.46 -11.64 59.19
C MET A 1 32.63 -12.78 58.59
N GLY A 2 32.87 -14.07 58.90
CA GLY A 2 32.09 -15.19 58.33
C GLY A 2 30.61 -15.32 58.73
N ALA A 3 30.17 -14.76 59.87
CA ALA A 3 28.79 -14.93 60.37
C ALA A 3 27.72 -14.11 59.64
N LEU A 4 28.12 -13.11 58.83
CA LEU A 4 27.21 -12.28 58.03
C LEU A 4 27.01 -12.80 56.59
N PHE A 5 27.90 -13.68 56.10
CA PHE A 5 27.83 -14.19 54.73
C PHE A 5 26.77 -15.27 54.54
N LEU A 6 26.54 -16.13 55.53
CA LEU A 6 25.54 -17.19 55.46
C LEU A 6 24.09 -16.65 55.39
N PRO A 7 23.65 -15.71 56.26
CA PRO A 7 22.30 -15.16 56.15
C PRO A 7 22.10 -14.35 54.86
N LEU A 8 23.13 -13.65 54.38
CA LEU A 8 23.08 -12.94 53.10
C LEU A 8 22.95 -13.90 51.91
N ALA A 9 23.73 -14.99 51.89
CA ALA A 9 23.65 -16.00 50.83
C ALA A 9 22.29 -16.72 50.82
N VAL A 10 21.73 -17.01 51.99
CA VAL A 10 20.38 -17.59 52.13
C VAL A 10 19.32 -16.60 51.64
N ALA A 11 19.40 -15.32 52.02
CA ALA A 11 18.48 -14.29 51.54
C ALA A 11 18.54 -14.13 50.01
N ILE A 12 19.75 -14.11 49.42
CA ILE A 12 19.93 -14.05 47.96
C ILE A 12 19.34 -15.29 47.28
N ALA A 13 19.49 -16.48 47.87
CA ALA A 13 18.94 -17.72 47.32
C ALA A 13 17.39 -17.76 47.39
N PHE A 14 16.80 -17.30 48.49
CA PHE A 14 15.34 -17.17 48.62
C PHE A 14 14.78 -16.14 47.66
N GLU A 15 15.44 -14.98 47.53
CA GLU A 15 15.04 -13.94 46.59
C GLU A 15 15.15 -14.44 45.15
N GLY A 16 16.25 -15.11 44.79
CA GLY A 16 16.42 -15.72 43.47
C GLY A 16 15.37 -16.79 43.16
N ALA A 17 14.98 -17.62 44.14
CA ALA A 17 13.93 -18.62 43.97
C ALA A 17 12.53 -17.97 43.80
N ALA A 18 12.23 -16.92 44.56
CA ALA A 18 10.99 -16.16 44.42
C ALA A 18 10.91 -15.47 43.06
N VAL A 19 12.00 -14.83 42.63
CA VAL A 19 12.15 -14.22 41.30
C VAL A 19 11.93 -15.23 40.19
N ASN A 20 12.57 -16.40 40.26
CA ASN A 20 12.38 -17.44 39.24
C ASN A 20 10.94 -17.98 39.20
N THR A 21 10.28 -18.08 40.35
CA THR A 21 8.87 -18.51 40.42
C THR A 21 7.94 -17.47 39.80
N ASP A 22 8.19 -16.18 40.04
CA ASP A 22 7.43 -15.07 39.46
C ASP A 22 7.65 -14.94 37.94
N ILE A 23 8.89 -15.10 37.47
CA ILE A 23 9.22 -15.15 36.03
C ILE A 23 8.49 -16.31 35.35
N ALA A 24 8.45 -17.47 36.00
CA ALA A 24 7.74 -18.65 35.48
C ALA A 24 6.21 -18.57 35.58
N SER A 25 5.67 -17.57 36.28
CA SER A 25 4.23 -17.38 36.42
C SER A 25 3.65 -16.68 35.19
N SER A 26 2.58 -17.24 34.62
CA SER A 26 1.80 -16.58 33.58
C SER A 26 1.12 -15.34 34.15
N PHE A 27 1.03 -14.28 33.35
CA PHE A 27 0.27 -13.07 33.68
C PHE A 27 -0.69 -12.74 32.54
N ASP A 28 -1.69 -11.94 32.86
CA ASP A 28 -2.58 -11.39 31.85
C ASP A 28 -1.96 -10.12 31.27
N ALA A 29 -1.59 -10.15 30.00
CA ALA A 29 -0.99 -9.01 29.32
C ALA A 29 -1.97 -7.83 29.14
N HIS A 30 -3.29 -8.08 29.24
CA HIS A 30 -4.31 -7.03 29.18
C HIS A 30 -4.32 -6.13 30.42
N GLU A 31 -3.81 -6.61 31.55
CA GLU A 31 -3.70 -5.84 32.80
C GLU A 31 -2.36 -5.10 32.92
N VAL A 32 -1.51 -5.15 31.89
CA VAL A 32 -0.19 -4.51 31.91
C VAL A 32 -0.25 -3.12 31.27
N ASP A 33 0.31 -2.14 31.98
CA ASP A 33 0.40 -0.77 31.47
C ASP A 33 1.37 -0.66 30.30
N HIS A 34 1.01 0.20 29.33
CA HIS A 34 1.90 0.65 28.28
C HIS A 34 2.88 1.70 28.83
N VAL A 35 4.15 1.66 28.39
CA VAL A 35 5.22 2.55 28.88
C VAL A 35 5.76 3.52 27.82
N GLY A 36 5.33 3.36 26.57
CA GLY A 36 5.72 4.22 25.44
C GLY A 36 7.13 3.95 24.92
N SER A 37 7.33 4.25 23.63
CA SER A 37 8.54 3.94 22.89
C SER A 37 9.82 4.62 23.43
N GLU A 38 9.70 5.81 24.01
CA GLU A 38 10.85 6.52 24.61
C GLU A 38 11.47 5.72 25.78
N THR A 39 10.65 5.04 26.58
CA THR A 39 11.12 4.16 27.66
C THR A 39 11.94 3.00 27.10
N CYS A 40 11.48 2.40 25.99
CA CYS A 40 12.22 1.34 25.30
C CYS A 40 13.59 1.83 24.79
N GLY A 41 13.66 3.10 24.38
CA GLY A 41 14.88 3.75 23.88
C GLY A 41 16.02 3.89 24.90
N GLU A 42 15.74 3.80 26.20
CA GLU A 42 16.76 3.85 27.26
C GLU A 42 17.74 2.66 27.15
N CYS A 43 17.21 1.46 26.91
CA CYS A 43 17.94 0.20 26.77
C CYS A 43 18.16 -0.18 25.28
N HIS A 44 17.14 -0.06 24.43
CA HIS A 44 17.15 -0.50 23.03
C HIS A 44 17.47 0.64 22.04
N ARG A 45 18.55 1.36 22.31
CA ARG A 45 18.93 2.58 21.57
C ARG A 45 19.06 2.39 20.06
N LYS A 46 19.54 1.24 19.60
CA LYS A 46 19.73 0.95 18.16
C LYS A 46 18.38 0.80 17.46
N GLN A 47 17.50 -0.03 18.02
CA GLN A 47 16.16 -0.30 17.51
C GLN A 47 15.33 0.99 17.52
N HIS A 48 15.34 1.74 18.63
CA HIS A 48 14.63 3.01 18.76
C HIS A 48 15.06 4.03 17.69
N ARG A 49 16.37 4.23 17.50
CA ARG A 49 16.91 5.16 16.46
C ARG A 49 16.60 4.71 15.04
N SER A 50 16.53 3.41 14.79
CA SER A 50 16.15 2.85 13.49
C SER A 50 14.65 3.07 13.24
N PHE A 51 13.84 2.71 14.23
CA PHE A 51 12.40 2.80 14.23
C PHE A 51 11.88 4.23 14.02
N ALA A 52 12.47 5.23 14.67
CA ALA A 52 12.10 6.64 14.53
C ALA A 52 12.21 7.17 13.09
N LYS A 53 12.96 6.48 12.21
CA LYS A 53 13.08 6.82 10.78
C LYS A 53 12.04 6.13 9.91
N THR A 54 11.35 5.12 10.43
CA THR A 54 10.32 4.38 9.69
C THR A 54 9.07 5.23 9.47
N PHE A 55 8.16 4.73 8.63
CA PHE A 55 6.87 5.36 8.42
C PHE A 55 5.81 4.88 9.42
N HIS A 56 6.01 3.71 10.06
CA HIS A 56 5.19 3.25 11.19
C HIS A 56 5.27 4.24 12.37
N GLY A 57 6.48 4.50 12.86
CA GLY A 57 6.71 5.43 13.97
C GLY A 57 6.35 6.89 13.68
N ARG A 58 5.92 7.21 12.45
CA ARG A 58 5.49 8.55 12.02
C ARG A 58 4.14 8.48 11.30
N MET A 59 3.30 7.51 11.64
CA MET A 59 2.01 7.32 11.01
C MET A 59 1.00 8.36 11.49
N THR A 60 0.72 8.44 12.79
CA THR A 60 -0.11 9.50 13.38
C THR A 60 0.73 10.39 14.26
N ARG A 61 0.59 11.71 14.09
CA ARG A 61 1.31 12.73 14.86
C ARG A 61 0.44 13.94 15.10
N GLU A 62 0.63 14.59 16.25
CA GLU A 62 0.12 15.95 16.46
C GLU A 62 0.71 16.91 15.40
N ALA A 63 -0.08 17.89 14.98
CA ALA A 63 0.33 18.87 13.98
C ALA A 63 1.33 19.86 14.59
N SER A 64 2.50 19.98 13.96
CA SER A 64 3.58 20.87 14.37
C SER A 64 4.44 21.22 13.15
N GLU A 65 5.36 22.16 13.30
CA GLU A 65 6.30 22.49 12.23
C GLU A 65 7.20 21.31 11.80
N GLU A 66 7.44 20.35 12.68
CA GLU A 66 8.25 19.16 12.37
C GLU A 66 7.43 18.08 11.64
N THR A 67 6.12 18.00 11.89
CA THR A 67 5.28 16.87 11.46
C THR A 67 4.42 17.17 10.25
N VAL A 68 4.08 18.43 10.01
CA VAL A 68 3.32 18.87 8.82
C VAL A 68 4.24 18.95 7.62
N LEU A 69 3.95 18.13 6.60
CA LEU A 69 4.72 18.06 5.35
C LEU A 69 4.18 18.98 4.26
N GLY A 70 2.91 19.37 4.37
CA GLY A 70 2.21 20.16 3.36
C GLY A 70 2.61 21.62 3.34
N ASP A 71 2.46 22.23 2.17
CA ASP A 71 2.65 23.67 2.00
C ASP A 71 1.44 24.45 2.56
N PHE A 72 1.68 25.19 3.65
CA PHE A 72 0.73 26.12 4.28
C PHE A 72 1.14 27.60 4.09
N ASP A 73 1.92 27.90 3.05
CA ASP A 73 2.27 29.27 2.63
C ASP A 73 1.27 29.79 1.57
N ASP A 74 -0.02 29.80 1.94
CA ASP A 74 -1.13 30.24 1.09
C ASP A 74 -1.36 29.41 -0.19
N ALA A 75 -0.97 28.14 -0.17
CA ALA A 75 -1.24 27.22 -1.26
C ALA A 75 -2.75 27.04 -1.50
N GLU A 76 -3.15 26.96 -2.77
CA GLU A 76 -4.55 26.79 -3.18
C GLU A 76 -4.78 25.52 -4.01
N LEU A 77 -5.85 24.80 -3.68
CA LEU A 77 -6.38 23.68 -4.43
C LEU A 77 -7.84 23.93 -4.81
N LEU A 78 -8.11 24.04 -6.10
CA LEU A 78 -9.47 24.07 -6.65
C LEU A 78 -9.91 22.66 -7.02
N TYR A 79 -11.05 22.21 -6.48
CA TYR A 79 -11.69 20.96 -6.85
C TYR A 79 -13.21 21.11 -6.78
N GLY A 80 -13.91 20.73 -7.86
CA GLY A 80 -15.38 20.79 -7.89
C GLY A 80 -15.98 22.17 -7.62
N GLY A 81 -15.28 23.25 -7.98
CA GLY A 81 -15.70 24.63 -7.69
C GLY A 81 -15.33 25.15 -6.30
N VAL A 82 -14.86 24.30 -5.38
CA VAL A 82 -14.42 24.70 -4.04
C VAL A 82 -12.91 24.93 -4.04
N THR A 83 -12.48 26.10 -3.58
CA THR A 83 -11.08 26.41 -3.28
C THR A 83 -10.79 26.08 -1.82
N ALA A 84 -9.86 25.15 -1.60
CA ALA A 84 -9.18 24.96 -0.33
C ALA A 84 -7.89 25.79 -0.32
N ARG A 85 -7.75 26.71 0.65
CA ARG A 85 -6.54 27.48 0.89
C ARG A 85 -5.88 27.00 2.18
N MET A 86 -4.64 26.56 2.08
CA MET A 86 -3.83 26.06 3.19
C MET A 86 -2.93 27.21 3.65
N HIS A 87 -3.12 27.68 4.88
CA HIS A 87 -2.45 28.86 5.40
C HIS A 87 -2.15 28.76 6.89
N ARG A 88 -1.30 29.66 7.39
CA ARG A 88 -1.05 29.79 8.84
C ARG A 88 -2.02 30.76 9.50
N GLY A 89 -2.39 30.47 10.74
CA GLY A 89 -3.12 31.35 11.64
C GLY A 89 -2.20 32.39 12.30
N PRO A 90 -2.78 33.36 13.04
CA PRO A 90 -2.01 34.42 13.68
C PRO A 90 -0.94 33.95 14.67
N GLU A 91 -1.13 32.78 15.29
CA GLU A 91 -0.19 32.20 16.26
C GLU A 91 0.60 31.03 15.65
N GLY A 92 0.59 30.91 14.32
CA GLY A 92 1.31 29.86 13.60
C GLY A 92 0.54 28.56 13.41
N GLN A 93 -0.74 28.49 13.83
CA GLN A 93 -1.57 27.29 13.64
C GLN A 93 -1.74 26.95 12.16
N PHE A 94 -1.73 25.67 11.82
CA PHE A 94 -2.04 25.23 10.46
C PHE A 94 -3.55 25.27 10.25
N ARG A 95 -4.01 25.98 9.21
CA ARG A 95 -5.43 26.16 8.91
C ARG A 95 -5.75 25.88 7.45
N ILE A 96 -6.94 25.34 7.21
CA ILE A 96 -7.48 25.18 5.87
C ILE A 96 -8.80 25.95 5.78
N THR A 97 -8.88 26.86 4.82
CA THR A 97 -10.10 27.61 4.51
C THR A 97 -10.72 27.07 3.23
N PHE A 98 -11.98 26.64 3.32
CA PHE A 98 -12.79 26.20 2.18
C PHE A 98 -13.76 27.30 1.74
N ALA A 99 -13.79 27.59 0.44
CA ALA A 99 -14.65 28.61 -0.16
C ALA A 99 -15.19 28.16 -1.54
N GLY A 100 -16.50 28.25 -1.74
CA GLY A 100 -17.13 28.11 -3.07
C GLY A 100 -17.16 29.43 -3.86
N PRO A 101 -17.52 29.41 -5.16
CA PRO A 101 -17.58 30.60 -6.00
C PRO A 101 -18.68 31.54 -5.50
N GLY A 102 -18.34 32.81 -5.25
CA GLY A 102 -19.31 33.80 -4.77
C GLY A 102 -19.85 33.58 -3.35
N ALA A 103 -19.29 32.63 -2.59
CA ALA A 103 -19.80 32.29 -1.26
C ALA A 103 -19.55 33.42 -0.24
N THR A 104 -20.62 33.84 0.45
CA THR A 104 -20.56 34.68 1.66
C THR A 104 -20.07 33.90 2.89
N GLY A 105 -20.08 32.57 2.83
CA GLY A 105 -19.59 31.67 3.88
C GLY A 105 -18.22 31.07 3.56
N ARG A 106 -17.27 31.23 4.48
CA ARG A 106 -15.96 30.55 4.48
C ARG A 106 -15.93 29.62 5.68
N ARG A 107 -15.59 28.35 5.47
CA ARG A 107 -15.31 27.42 6.58
C ARG A 107 -13.81 27.36 6.79
N THR A 108 -13.34 27.77 7.96
CA THR A 108 -11.93 27.63 8.34
C THR A 108 -11.86 26.57 9.43
N VAL A 109 -10.96 25.61 9.26
CA VAL A 109 -10.66 24.57 10.26
C VAL A 109 -9.20 24.62 10.64
N GLU A 110 -8.91 24.30 11.89
CA GLU A 110 -7.55 24.10 12.38
C GLU A 110 -7.13 22.64 12.15
N VAL A 111 -5.90 22.45 11.71
CA VAL A 111 -5.29 21.14 11.56
C VAL A 111 -4.60 20.80 12.87
N VAL A 112 -5.12 19.81 13.59
CA VAL A 112 -4.61 19.39 14.90
C VAL A 112 -3.75 18.14 14.82
N ARG A 113 -3.98 17.27 13.83
CA ARG A 113 -3.24 16.00 13.64
C ARG A 113 -2.95 15.71 12.18
N THR A 114 -1.96 14.84 11.98
CA THR A 114 -1.57 14.29 10.67
C THR A 114 -1.63 12.76 10.68
N VAL A 115 -2.00 12.17 9.54
CA VAL A 115 -1.96 10.71 9.31
C VAL A 115 -1.23 10.41 8.00
N GLY A 116 -0.18 9.61 8.06
CA GLY A 116 0.69 9.27 6.95
C GLY A 116 1.90 10.22 6.78
N SER A 117 3.02 9.66 6.34
CA SER A 117 4.29 10.38 6.17
C SER A 117 5.13 9.95 4.96
N HIS A 118 4.61 9.04 4.12
CA HIS A 118 5.31 8.52 2.94
C HIS A 118 4.54 8.75 1.64
N ARG A 119 3.40 8.07 1.50
CA ARG A 119 2.64 8.01 0.24
C ARG A 119 1.61 9.11 0.09
N TYR A 120 1.12 9.66 1.19
CA TYR A 120 0.47 10.95 1.29
C TYR A 120 0.31 11.25 2.79
N GLN A 121 0.06 12.50 3.12
CA GLN A 121 -0.27 12.93 4.47
C GLN A 121 -1.68 13.52 4.45
N GLN A 122 -2.54 12.93 5.26
CA GLN A 122 -3.88 13.40 5.58
C GLN A 122 -3.81 14.33 6.78
N TYR A 123 -4.77 15.24 6.88
CA TYR A 123 -4.86 16.24 7.95
C TYR A 123 -6.19 16.11 8.65
N LEU A 124 -6.19 16.20 9.97
CA LEU A 124 -7.39 16.09 10.79
C LEU A 124 -7.72 17.42 11.45
N ALA A 125 -9.00 17.76 11.47
CA ALA A 125 -9.57 18.80 12.32
C ALA A 125 -10.36 18.13 13.45
N GLU A 126 -10.44 18.79 14.60
CA GLU A 126 -11.18 18.29 15.76
C GLU A 126 -12.35 19.20 16.10
N GLU A 127 -13.47 18.58 16.48
CA GLU A 127 -14.66 19.24 17.01
C GLU A 127 -15.37 18.29 17.98
N ASP A 128 -15.53 18.71 19.24
CA ASP A 128 -16.23 17.97 20.30
C ASP A 128 -15.75 16.50 20.48
N GLY A 129 -14.43 16.28 20.43
CA GLY A 129 -13.79 14.97 20.55
C GLY A 129 -13.75 14.15 19.26
N VAL A 130 -14.38 14.65 18.18
CA VAL A 130 -14.40 13.99 16.87
C VAL A 130 -13.27 14.55 16.00
N PHE A 131 -12.33 13.70 15.63
CA PHE A 131 -11.26 14.03 14.70
C PHE A 131 -11.70 13.66 13.28
N ALA A 132 -12.05 14.64 12.46
CA ALA A 132 -12.47 14.42 11.08
C ALA A 132 -11.28 14.58 10.11
N ARG A 133 -11.09 13.59 9.23
CA ARG A 133 -10.15 13.71 8.12
C ARG A 133 -10.65 14.73 7.11
N LEU A 134 -9.81 15.71 6.77
CA LEU A 134 -10.11 16.72 5.78
C LEU A 134 -10.08 16.16 4.35
N PRO A 135 -10.87 16.72 3.41
CA PRO A 135 -11.03 16.19 2.05
C PRO A 135 -9.79 16.39 1.15
N VAL A 136 -8.73 17.02 1.67
CA VAL A 136 -7.49 17.32 0.96
C VAL A 136 -6.31 16.68 1.67
N ALA A 137 -5.33 16.23 0.88
CA ALA A 137 -4.12 15.62 1.37
C ALA A 137 -2.90 16.12 0.60
N TRP A 138 -1.74 15.98 1.23
CA TRP A 138 -0.46 16.32 0.65
C TRP A 138 0.21 15.07 0.09
N TYR A 139 0.79 15.16 -1.11
CA TYR A 139 1.62 14.08 -1.64
C TYR A 139 3.10 14.47 -1.67
N PRO A 140 3.93 13.99 -0.73
CA PRO A 140 5.33 14.40 -0.61
C PRO A 140 6.16 14.15 -1.87
N ARG A 141 5.90 13.06 -2.61
CA ARG A 141 6.69 12.71 -3.81
C ARG A 141 6.47 13.66 -4.98
N GLU A 142 5.32 14.32 -5.05
CA GLU A 142 5.04 15.31 -6.10
C GLU A 142 5.00 16.74 -5.56
N ASP A 143 5.29 16.96 -4.27
CA ASP A 143 5.27 18.29 -3.65
C ASP A 143 3.96 19.05 -3.96
N ARG A 144 2.82 18.35 -3.79
CA ARG A 144 1.52 18.89 -4.19
C ARG A 144 0.35 18.45 -3.35
N TRP A 145 -0.60 19.37 -3.21
CA TRP A 145 -1.94 19.11 -2.71
C TRP A 145 -2.81 18.39 -3.73
N PHE A 146 -3.68 17.51 -3.25
CA PHE A 146 -4.71 16.84 -4.05
C PHE A 146 -5.96 16.58 -3.22
N HIS A 147 -7.10 16.43 -3.89
CA HIS A 147 -8.37 16.06 -3.26
C HIS A 147 -8.46 14.53 -3.10
N MET A 148 -9.00 14.06 -1.97
CA MET A 148 -9.00 12.63 -1.61
C MET A 148 -9.72 11.73 -2.62
N ASN A 149 -10.75 12.22 -3.33
CA ASN A 149 -11.37 11.52 -4.46
C ASN A 149 -10.32 11.02 -5.50
N GLY A 150 -9.21 11.76 -5.67
CA GLY A 150 -8.11 11.40 -6.57
C GLY A 150 -7.14 10.34 -6.05
N ALA A 151 -7.36 9.80 -4.85
CA ALA A 151 -6.65 8.65 -4.29
C ALA A 151 -7.53 7.40 -4.10
N PHE A 152 -8.86 7.54 -4.16
CA PHE A 152 -9.83 6.50 -3.79
C PHE A 152 -10.66 5.98 -4.97
N LEU A 153 -10.08 5.95 -6.18
CA LEU A 153 -10.72 5.45 -7.41
C LEU A 153 -12.20 5.88 -7.53
N THR A 154 -12.46 7.16 -7.26
CA THR A 154 -13.77 7.76 -7.44
C THR A 154 -13.77 8.49 -8.79
N PRO A 155 -14.81 8.30 -9.64
CA PRO A 155 -14.89 9.03 -10.90
C PRO A 155 -15.06 10.53 -10.64
N ASP A 156 -14.78 11.36 -11.65
CA ASP A 156 -15.15 12.77 -11.58
C ASP A 156 -16.65 12.91 -11.27
N PRO A 157 -17.02 13.77 -10.31
CA PRO A 157 -18.43 14.08 -10.07
C PRO A 157 -19.02 14.81 -11.28
N PRO A 158 -20.36 14.82 -11.42
CA PRO A 158 -21.03 15.65 -12.41
C PRO A 158 -20.53 17.10 -12.35
N PRO A 159 -20.30 17.76 -13.50
CA PRO A 159 -19.81 19.13 -13.49
C PRO A 159 -20.82 20.04 -12.77
N PRO A 160 -20.35 21.01 -11.98
CA PRO A 160 -21.24 21.94 -11.31
C PRO A 160 -21.95 22.84 -12.31
N SER A 161 -23.11 23.38 -11.92
CA SER A 161 -23.74 24.49 -12.64
C SER A 161 -22.77 25.67 -12.80
N PRO A 162 -22.88 26.49 -13.85
CA PRO A 162 -22.02 27.67 -14.03
C PRO A 162 -21.98 28.56 -12.77
N GLY A 163 -20.79 28.74 -12.19
CA GLY A 163 -20.60 29.50 -10.95
C GLY A 163 -20.99 28.76 -9.66
N GLY A 164 -21.28 27.46 -9.72
CA GLY A 164 -21.60 26.60 -8.58
C GLY A 164 -20.46 25.69 -8.13
N THR A 165 -20.76 24.84 -7.15
CA THR A 165 -19.90 23.76 -6.67
C THR A 165 -20.55 22.41 -6.93
N ILE A 166 -19.74 21.34 -6.87
CA ILE A 166 -20.27 19.98 -6.76
C ILE A 166 -21.05 19.82 -5.44
N SER A 167 -21.77 18.71 -5.30
CA SER A 167 -22.50 18.42 -4.06
C SER A 167 -21.54 18.33 -2.87
N GLU A 168 -22.03 18.67 -1.67
CA GLU A 168 -21.24 18.54 -0.43
C GLU A 168 -20.86 17.09 -0.17
N GLU A 169 -21.75 16.15 -0.48
CA GLU A 169 -21.51 14.70 -0.39
C GLU A 169 -20.34 14.28 -1.30
N ASP A 170 -20.30 14.75 -2.56
CA ASP A 170 -19.20 14.39 -3.47
C ASP A 170 -17.86 15.02 -3.06
N TYR A 171 -17.88 16.23 -2.52
CA TYR A 171 -16.68 16.89 -2.03
C TYR A 171 -16.17 16.21 -0.75
N ASN A 172 -17.07 15.86 0.17
CA ASN A 172 -16.73 15.25 1.46
C ASN A 172 -16.81 13.72 1.45
N ARG A 173 -16.88 13.07 0.28
CA ARG A 173 -17.04 11.61 0.13
C ARG A 173 -16.03 10.80 0.94
N HIS A 174 -14.81 11.32 1.04
CA HIS A 174 -13.69 10.74 1.78
C HIS A 174 -13.38 11.59 3.02
N VAL A 175 -14.39 12.13 3.70
CA VAL A 175 -14.26 12.66 5.06
C VAL A 175 -14.75 11.57 6.01
N VAL A 176 -13.83 11.04 6.82
CA VAL A 176 -14.10 9.97 7.79
C VAL A 176 -13.66 10.41 9.18
N ARG A 177 -14.26 9.84 10.21
CA ARG A 177 -13.83 10.06 11.60
C ARG A 177 -12.61 9.20 11.87
N TRP A 178 -11.56 9.78 12.42
CA TRP A 178 -10.36 9.03 12.85
C TRP A 178 -10.69 8.10 14.00
N ASN A 179 -11.61 8.50 14.88
CA ASN A 179 -11.96 7.82 16.13
C ASN A 179 -12.48 6.38 15.94
N ASP A 180 -13.14 6.05 14.83
CA ASP A 180 -13.70 4.71 14.57
C ASP A 180 -13.20 4.07 13.28
N ASN A 181 -12.28 4.73 12.56
CA ASN A 181 -11.68 4.22 11.33
C ASN A 181 -10.16 4.11 11.46
N CYS A 182 -9.48 5.24 11.67
CA CYS A 182 -8.02 5.29 11.64
C CYS A 182 -7.36 4.87 12.96
N ILE A 183 -8.07 4.99 14.10
CA ILE A 183 -7.48 4.86 15.43
C ILE A 183 -6.84 3.49 15.66
N PHE A 184 -7.48 2.43 15.18
CA PHE A 184 -7.10 1.04 15.47
C PHE A 184 -5.77 0.64 14.83
N CYS A 185 -5.53 1.10 13.60
CA CYS A 185 -4.37 0.66 12.81
C CYS A 185 -3.17 1.58 12.93
N HIS A 186 -3.37 2.81 13.39
CA HIS A 186 -2.35 3.86 13.34
C HIS A 186 -1.85 4.32 14.72
N ASN A 187 -2.17 3.59 15.81
CA ASN A 187 -1.80 3.94 17.18
C ASN A 187 -1.49 2.69 18.02
N VAL A 188 -1.04 2.90 19.26
CA VAL A 188 -0.86 1.86 20.28
C VAL A 188 -2.02 1.89 21.26
N GLY A 189 -2.53 0.71 21.67
CA GLY A 189 -3.53 0.61 22.74
C GLY A 189 -4.80 1.42 22.45
N ALA A 190 -5.29 1.32 21.21
CA ALA A 190 -6.38 2.15 20.73
C ALA A 190 -7.73 1.78 21.37
N ASN A 191 -8.36 2.77 22.00
CA ASN A 191 -9.75 2.72 22.44
C ASN A 191 -10.52 3.90 21.82
N PRO A 192 -11.51 3.66 20.93
CA PRO A 192 -12.37 4.72 20.42
C PRO A 192 -13.15 5.46 21.52
N GLY A 193 -13.54 4.77 22.60
CA GLY A 193 -14.33 5.33 23.69
C GLY A 193 -15.66 5.90 23.22
N ARG A 194 -16.38 5.18 22.35
CA ARG A 194 -17.61 5.72 21.73
C ARG A 194 -18.72 5.86 22.77
N VAL A 195 -19.22 7.08 22.95
CA VAL A 195 -20.37 7.40 23.82
C VAL A 195 -21.47 8.06 22.99
N GLY A 196 -22.40 7.25 22.49
CA GLY A 196 -23.39 7.69 21.51
C GLY A 196 -22.72 8.13 20.20
N GLU A 197 -22.89 9.41 19.82
CA GLU A 197 -22.25 10.00 18.64
C GLU A 197 -20.91 10.70 18.94
N ARG A 198 -20.51 10.75 20.22
CA ARG A 198 -19.25 11.34 20.67
C ARG A 198 -18.19 10.27 20.88
N PHE A 199 -16.95 10.72 20.99
CA PHE A 199 -15.81 9.86 21.27
C PHE A 199 -14.97 10.44 22.39
N GLU A 200 -14.64 9.59 23.36
CA GLU A 200 -13.65 9.83 24.39
C GLU A 200 -12.42 8.97 24.06
N SER A 201 -11.86 9.19 22.85
CA SER A 201 -10.83 8.31 22.32
C SER A 201 -9.50 8.41 23.07
N GLU A 202 -8.97 7.25 23.43
CA GLU A 202 -7.70 7.10 24.13
C GLU A 202 -6.75 6.21 23.32
N VAL A 203 -5.46 6.55 23.36
CA VAL A 203 -4.36 5.74 22.82
C VAL A 203 -3.20 5.82 23.80
N ALA A 204 -2.46 4.72 23.94
CA ALA A 204 -1.26 4.70 24.76
C ALA A 204 -0.12 5.54 24.14
N GLU A 205 0.00 5.50 22.81
CA GLU A 205 0.97 6.29 22.04
C GLU A 205 0.42 6.56 20.62
N LEU A 206 0.65 7.77 20.10
CA LEU A 206 0.30 8.11 18.72
C LEU A 206 1.29 7.51 17.72
N GLY A 207 0.76 6.94 16.63
CA GLY A 207 1.54 6.23 15.64
C GLY A 207 1.59 4.72 15.94
N VAL A 208 1.88 3.92 14.92
CA VAL A 208 2.29 2.55 15.18
C VAL A 208 3.64 2.66 15.88
N ALA A 209 3.72 2.22 17.14
CA ALA A 209 4.89 2.35 18.00
C ALA A 209 5.35 0.99 18.56
N CYS A 210 6.37 0.95 19.42
CA CYS A 210 7.01 -0.30 19.87
C CYS A 210 5.99 -1.34 20.39
N GLU A 211 5.09 -0.90 21.26
CA GLU A 211 4.14 -1.78 21.96
C GLU A 211 2.97 -2.24 21.07
N ALA A 212 2.78 -1.65 19.87
CA ALA A 212 1.81 -2.19 18.90
C ALA A 212 2.23 -3.57 18.36
N CYS A 213 3.54 -3.88 18.35
CA CYS A 213 4.07 -5.17 17.91
C CYS A 213 4.59 -6.04 19.06
N HIS A 214 5.02 -5.43 20.16
CA HIS A 214 5.65 -6.12 21.29
C HIS A 214 4.71 -6.32 22.49
N GLY A 215 3.51 -5.72 22.45
CA GLY A 215 2.59 -5.67 23.58
C GLY A 215 3.01 -4.66 24.65
N PRO A 216 2.19 -4.48 25.70
CA PRO A 216 2.47 -3.55 26.79
C PRO A 216 3.71 -3.94 27.59
N GLY A 217 4.63 -2.99 27.74
CA GLY A 217 5.97 -3.21 28.28
C GLY A 217 6.15 -2.94 29.77
N GLY A 218 5.09 -2.59 30.52
CA GLY A 218 5.17 -2.23 31.93
C GLY A 218 5.82 -3.30 32.81
N ARG A 219 5.44 -4.57 32.61
CA ARG A 219 6.04 -5.71 33.33
C ARG A 219 7.51 -5.89 32.96
N HIS A 220 7.82 -5.84 31.67
CA HIS A 220 9.19 -5.95 31.16
C HIS A 220 10.10 -4.86 31.72
N MET A 221 9.67 -3.60 31.66
CA MET A 221 10.40 -2.46 32.21
C MET A 221 10.64 -2.64 33.71
N SER A 222 9.61 -3.03 34.46
CA SER A 222 9.71 -3.25 35.91
C SER A 222 10.69 -4.38 36.24
N ALA A 223 10.62 -5.49 35.51
CA ALA A 223 11.50 -6.64 35.71
C ALA A 223 12.96 -6.34 35.34
N ARG A 224 13.21 -5.59 34.26
CA ARG A 224 14.58 -5.26 33.82
C ARG A 224 15.24 -4.13 34.62
N ARG A 225 14.46 -3.27 35.30
CA ARG A 225 14.97 -2.24 36.21
C ARG A 225 15.38 -2.78 37.58
N ASP A 226 14.84 -3.93 38.00
CA ASP A 226 15.29 -4.61 39.22
C ASP A 226 16.60 -5.38 38.95
N PRO A 227 17.71 -5.12 39.69
CA PRO A 227 19.00 -5.75 39.40
C PRO A 227 19.02 -7.28 39.54
N VAL A 228 18.23 -7.84 40.46
CA VAL A 228 18.20 -9.29 40.72
C VAL A 228 17.41 -9.99 39.62
N ARG A 229 16.22 -9.47 39.29
CA ARG A 229 15.39 -9.96 38.19
C ARG A 229 16.08 -9.81 36.84
N SER A 230 16.70 -8.66 36.59
CA SER A 230 17.44 -8.40 35.35
C SER A 230 18.57 -9.41 35.13
N LEU A 231 19.31 -9.76 36.21
CA LEU A 231 20.32 -10.81 36.16
C LEU A 231 19.72 -12.20 35.94
N ALA A 232 18.62 -12.55 36.61
CA ALA A 232 17.96 -13.83 36.42
C ALA A 232 17.48 -14.00 34.97
N LEU A 233 16.79 -12.99 34.42
CA LEU A 233 16.30 -12.94 33.05
C LEU A 233 17.42 -12.80 31.99
N HIS A 234 18.66 -12.49 32.38
CA HIS A 234 19.80 -12.52 31.45
C HIS A 234 20.25 -13.95 31.14
N PHE A 235 19.98 -14.89 32.06
CA PHE A 235 20.30 -16.31 31.91
C PHE A 235 19.07 -17.18 31.60
N ALA A 236 17.89 -16.56 31.48
CA ALA A 236 16.69 -17.24 31.02
C ALA A 236 16.71 -17.37 29.49
N ASP A 237 16.19 -18.49 28.98
CA ASP A 237 16.05 -18.71 27.53
C ASP A 237 14.96 -17.81 26.91
N ASP A 238 13.97 -17.42 27.72
CA ASP A 238 12.89 -16.50 27.35
C ASP A 238 12.66 -15.49 28.48
N ASP A 239 12.48 -14.21 28.13
CA ASP A 239 12.12 -13.16 29.07
C ASP A 239 10.67 -13.34 29.54
N GLY A 240 9.77 -13.77 28.64
CA GLY A 240 8.35 -13.97 28.90
C GLY A 240 7.57 -12.71 29.28
N THR A 241 8.23 -11.59 29.61
CA THR A 241 7.60 -10.34 30.04
C THR A 241 7.25 -9.38 28.91
N ILE A 242 7.74 -9.65 27.70
CA ILE A 242 7.47 -8.89 26.47
C ILE A 242 7.49 -9.84 25.28
N VAL A 243 6.67 -9.57 24.26
CA VAL A 243 6.62 -10.40 23.06
C VAL A 243 7.78 -10.07 22.14
N ASN A 244 8.44 -11.09 21.60
CA ASN A 244 9.34 -10.96 20.46
C ASN A 244 8.72 -11.69 19.25
N PRO A 245 8.34 -10.97 18.17
CA PRO A 245 7.74 -11.60 16.99
C PRO A 245 8.59 -12.68 16.30
N GLU A 246 9.92 -12.67 16.50
CA GLU A 246 10.83 -13.71 15.97
C GLU A 246 10.73 -15.04 16.74
N ASP A 247 10.26 -15.03 17.99
CA ASP A 247 10.15 -16.22 18.86
C ASP A 247 8.75 -16.86 18.79
N LEU A 248 7.82 -16.26 18.03
CA LEU A 248 6.46 -16.74 17.85
C LEU A 248 6.34 -17.79 16.75
N SER A 249 5.33 -18.65 16.84
CA SER A 249 4.93 -19.49 15.70
C SER A 249 4.59 -18.62 14.48
N PRO A 250 4.77 -19.12 13.23
CA PRO A 250 4.54 -18.33 12.02
C PRO A 250 3.18 -17.63 11.95
N SER A 251 2.09 -18.30 12.35
CA SER A 251 0.75 -17.72 12.40
C SER A 251 0.68 -16.53 13.36
N ARG A 252 1.11 -16.71 14.61
CA ARG A 252 1.14 -15.66 15.64
C ARG A 252 2.01 -14.46 15.25
N SER A 253 3.15 -14.71 14.60
CA SER A 253 3.99 -13.63 14.06
C SER A 253 3.27 -12.84 12.96
N ALA A 254 2.58 -13.54 12.04
CA ALA A 254 1.80 -12.90 11.00
C ALA A 254 0.55 -12.16 11.54
N ASP A 255 -0.09 -12.66 12.59
CA ASP A 255 -1.25 -12.07 13.25
C ASP A 255 -0.99 -10.62 13.71
N ILE A 256 0.22 -10.35 14.23
CA ILE A 256 0.64 -9.00 14.66
C ILE A 256 0.54 -8.01 13.49
N CYS A 257 0.98 -8.41 12.31
CA CYS A 257 0.88 -7.58 11.10
C CYS A 257 -0.55 -7.56 10.56
N GLY A 258 -1.25 -8.70 10.62
CA GLY A 258 -2.63 -8.89 10.18
C GLY A 258 -3.63 -7.97 10.88
N ARG A 259 -3.35 -7.58 12.13
CA ARG A 259 -4.14 -6.59 12.88
C ARG A 259 -4.39 -5.28 12.11
N CYS A 260 -3.40 -4.84 11.32
CA CYS A 260 -3.46 -3.55 10.59
C CYS A 260 -3.37 -3.71 9.07
N HIS A 261 -2.58 -4.66 8.58
CA HIS A 261 -2.40 -4.95 7.15
C HIS A 261 -3.38 -6.02 6.61
N GLY A 262 -4.46 -6.28 7.36
CA GLY A 262 -5.58 -7.10 6.95
C GLY A 262 -6.90 -6.50 7.43
N GLN A 263 -7.82 -6.26 6.49
CA GLN A 263 -9.19 -5.87 6.83
C GLN A 263 -9.90 -7.00 7.57
N ARG A 264 -10.57 -6.66 8.67
CA ARG A 264 -11.10 -7.62 9.64
C ARG A 264 -12.37 -7.08 10.28
N ILE A 265 -13.15 -7.97 10.90
CA ILE A 265 -14.35 -7.61 11.65
C ILE A 265 -14.41 -8.41 12.95
N ALA A 266 -14.86 -7.78 14.03
CA ALA A 266 -15.17 -8.43 15.29
C ALA A 266 -16.63 -8.89 15.31
N ASP A 267 -16.93 -9.96 16.04
CA ASP A 267 -18.31 -10.39 16.27
C ASP A 267 -19.07 -9.36 17.13
N ASP A 268 -18.43 -8.84 18.17
CA ASP A 268 -18.94 -7.76 19.00
C ASP A 268 -18.36 -6.39 18.58
N VAL A 269 -18.90 -5.84 17.50
CA VAL A 269 -18.52 -4.51 17.01
C VAL A 269 -18.83 -3.40 18.03
N GLN A 270 -19.86 -3.58 18.87
CA GLN A 270 -20.24 -2.56 19.84
C GLN A 270 -19.22 -2.49 20.97
N GLY A 271 -18.90 -3.63 21.60
CA GLY A 271 -17.86 -3.71 22.63
C GLY A 271 -16.53 -3.19 22.10
N PHE A 272 -16.16 -3.54 20.87
CA PHE A 272 -14.93 -3.05 20.23
C PHE A 272 -14.86 -1.51 20.09
N MET A 273 -16.01 -0.86 19.88
CA MET A 273 -16.11 0.60 19.75
C MET A 273 -16.21 1.31 21.11
N GLU A 274 -16.69 0.64 22.15
CA GLU A 274 -16.86 1.20 23.49
C GLU A 274 -15.61 0.96 24.38
N GLU A 275 -14.97 -0.20 24.23
CA GLU A 275 -13.91 -0.70 25.12
C GLU A 275 -12.55 -0.84 24.42
N GLY A 276 -12.52 -0.80 23.07
CA GLY A 276 -11.31 -0.87 22.27
C GLY A 276 -10.99 -2.27 21.72
N ASP A 277 -9.85 -2.37 21.04
CA ASP A 277 -9.37 -3.62 20.44
C ASP A 277 -8.63 -4.46 21.50
N PRO A 278 -9.22 -5.59 21.96
CA PRO A 278 -8.65 -6.38 23.04
C PRO A 278 -7.39 -7.14 22.61
N PHE A 279 -7.08 -7.26 21.31
CA PHE A 279 -5.94 -8.05 20.87
C PHE A 279 -4.61 -7.52 21.42
N VAL A 280 -3.88 -8.40 22.11
CA VAL A 280 -2.49 -8.17 22.52
C VAL A 280 -1.54 -8.96 21.60
N PRO A 281 -0.42 -8.37 21.13
CA PRO A 281 0.57 -9.10 20.35
C PRO A 281 1.00 -10.41 21.01
N GLY A 282 1.21 -11.47 20.21
CA GLY A 282 1.51 -12.82 20.70
C GLY A 282 0.28 -13.71 20.87
N GLU A 283 -0.92 -13.14 20.94
CA GLU A 283 -2.17 -13.90 21.01
C GLU A 283 -2.69 -14.33 19.64
N ASP A 284 -3.77 -15.10 19.65
CA ASP A 284 -4.49 -15.50 18.44
C ASP A 284 -5.43 -14.39 17.97
N LEU A 285 -5.10 -13.74 16.85
CA LEU A 285 -5.97 -12.71 16.29
C LEU A 285 -7.37 -13.25 15.95
N ALA A 286 -7.48 -14.53 15.59
CA ALA A 286 -8.74 -15.17 15.24
C ALA A 286 -9.70 -15.34 16.43
N LEU A 287 -9.23 -15.18 17.68
CA LEU A 287 -10.11 -15.17 18.85
C LEU A 287 -10.89 -13.86 18.99
N TYR A 288 -10.42 -12.78 18.35
CA TYR A 288 -11.01 -11.44 18.49
C TYR A 288 -11.66 -10.96 17.21
N THR A 289 -11.09 -11.29 16.05
CA THR A 289 -11.58 -10.83 14.76
C THR A 289 -11.38 -11.85 13.66
N ALA A 290 -12.27 -11.84 12.68
CA ALA A 290 -12.13 -12.62 11.45
C ALA A 290 -11.64 -11.73 10.30
N PRO A 291 -10.66 -12.20 9.48
CA PRO A 291 -10.28 -11.50 8.26
C PRO A 291 -11.43 -11.49 7.25
N LEU A 292 -11.58 -10.37 6.56
CA LEU A 292 -12.58 -10.19 5.50
C LEU A 292 -12.03 -10.71 4.17
N PHE A 293 -12.77 -11.61 3.52
CA PHE A 293 -12.48 -12.21 2.22
C PHE A 293 -13.57 -11.86 1.18
N ARG A 294 -13.38 -12.29 -0.06
CA ARG A 294 -14.26 -12.02 -1.20
C ARG A 294 -15.72 -12.37 -0.94
N ASP A 295 -15.94 -13.51 -0.30
CA ASP A 295 -17.22 -14.16 -0.02
C ASP A 295 -17.76 -13.88 1.39
N THR A 296 -17.06 -13.05 2.18
CA THR A 296 -17.54 -12.66 3.50
C THR A 296 -18.89 -11.96 3.40
N THR A 297 -19.83 -12.42 4.23
CA THR A 297 -21.20 -11.91 4.31
C THR A 297 -21.36 -11.10 5.59
N ILE A 298 -21.96 -9.92 5.50
CA ILE A 298 -22.27 -9.08 6.68
C ILE A 298 -23.78 -8.85 6.75
N SER A 299 -24.37 -9.20 7.88
CA SER A 299 -25.81 -9.03 8.15
C SER A 299 -26.70 -9.64 7.05
N GLY A 300 -26.28 -10.79 6.49
CA GLY A 300 -26.97 -11.49 5.40
C GLY A 300 -26.75 -10.91 4.00
N ASN A 301 -25.94 -9.85 3.86
CA ASN A 301 -25.58 -9.30 2.55
C ASN A 301 -24.32 -9.98 2.01
N GLU A 302 -24.49 -10.76 0.95
CA GLU A 302 -23.40 -11.40 0.21
C GLU A 302 -22.72 -10.41 -0.74
N GLY A 303 -21.46 -10.67 -1.11
CA GLY A 303 -20.75 -9.92 -2.15
C GLY A 303 -20.29 -8.51 -1.76
N VAL A 304 -20.48 -8.08 -0.51
CA VAL A 304 -20.09 -6.75 0.01
C VAL A 304 -18.61 -6.45 -0.21
N PHE A 305 -17.77 -7.49 -0.19
CA PHE A 305 -16.31 -7.39 -0.36
C PHE A 305 -15.83 -7.81 -1.75
N ALA A 306 -16.70 -8.30 -2.63
CA ALA A 306 -16.29 -8.94 -3.87
C ALA A 306 -15.38 -8.05 -4.74
N MET A 307 -15.68 -6.76 -4.85
CA MET A 307 -14.90 -5.81 -5.66
C MET A 307 -13.47 -5.55 -5.12
N ARG A 308 -13.18 -5.94 -3.88
CA ARG A 308 -11.86 -5.79 -3.22
C ARG A 308 -10.92 -6.96 -3.55
N PHE A 309 -11.41 -7.97 -4.27
CA PHE A 309 -10.70 -9.18 -4.65
C PHE A 309 -10.89 -9.46 -6.15
N TRP A 310 -9.89 -10.10 -6.77
CA TRP A 310 -10.01 -10.71 -8.09
C TRP A 310 -10.97 -11.92 -7.99
N GLY A 311 -11.37 -12.50 -9.13
CA GLY A 311 -12.37 -13.57 -9.14
C GLY A 311 -11.97 -14.82 -8.34
N ASP A 312 -10.66 -15.07 -8.19
CA ASP A 312 -10.06 -16.18 -7.43
C ASP A 312 -9.81 -15.87 -5.94
N GLY A 313 -10.32 -14.74 -5.43
CA GLY A 313 -10.08 -14.32 -4.05
C GLY A 313 -8.70 -13.68 -3.80
N THR A 314 -7.90 -13.43 -4.84
CA THR A 314 -6.66 -12.66 -4.68
C THR A 314 -6.97 -11.20 -4.33
N PRO A 315 -6.35 -10.61 -3.30
CA PRO A 315 -6.58 -9.20 -2.97
C PRO A 315 -6.27 -8.24 -4.11
N ARG A 316 -7.11 -7.20 -4.25
CA ARG A 316 -6.90 -6.07 -5.19
C ARG A 316 -6.43 -4.81 -4.51
N LEU A 317 -6.43 -4.76 -3.18
CA LEU A 317 -6.16 -3.56 -2.40
C LEU A 317 -5.04 -3.75 -1.37
N THR A 318 -4.22 -2.71 -1.15
CA THR A 318 -3.05 -2.78 -0.25
C THR A 318 -3.41 -3.03 1.22
N ALA A 319 -4.66 -2.83 1.61
CA ALA A 319 -5.17 -3.09 2.97
C ALA A 319 -5.40 -4.60 3.27
N TYR A 320 -5.09 -5.48 2.31
CA TYR A 320 -5.38 -6.92 2.38
C TYR A 320 -4.11 -7.77 2.17
N ALA A 321 -2.93 -7.23 2.53
CA ALA A 321 -1.67 -7.95 2.38
C ALA A 321 -1.63 -9.23 3.23
N TYR A 322 -2.23 -9.21 4.42
CA TYR A 322 -2.37 -10.38 5.28
C TYR A 322 -3.21 -11.49 4.63
N GLN A 323 -4.34 -11.15 4.01
CA GLN A 323 -5.15 -12.11 3.24
C GLN A 323 -4.37 -12.70 2.07
N GLY A 324 -3.53 -11.89 1.40
CA GLY A 324 -2.62 -12.39 0.38
C GLY A 324 -1.64 -13.42 0.93
N LEU A 325 -1.02 -13.13 2.08
CA LEU A 325 -0.13 -14.06 2.77
C LEU A 325 -0.87 -15.36 3.14
N LEU A 326 -2.05 -15.27 3.76
CA LEU A 326 -2.87 -16.44 4.12
C LEU A 326 -3.26 -17.30 2.91
N ALA A 327 -3.44 -16.69 1.73
CA ALA A 327 -3.72 -17.38 0.48
C ALA A 327 -2.47 -18.01 -0.18
N SER A 328 -1.27 -17.71 0.32
CA SER A 328 -0.02 -18.17 -0.27
C SER A 328 0.30 -19.61 0.14
N PRO A 329 0.64 -20.51 -0.80
CA PRO A 329 0.98 -21.89 -0.46
C PRO A 329 2.18 -22.03 0.47
N CYS A 330 3.15 -21.11 0.40
CA CYS A 330 4.32 -21.05 1.27
C CYS A 330 3.99 -20.63 2.72
N ALA A 331 2.90 -19.92 2.96
CA ALA A 331 2.40 -19.63 4.30
C ALA A 331 1.50 -20.75 4.83
N GLN A 332 0.69 -21.38 3.95
CA GLN A 332 -0.21 -22.47 4.34
C GLN A 332 0.53 -23.77 4.66
N ARG A 333 1.68 -24.02 4.03
CA ARG A 333 2.44 -25.28 4.15
C ARG A 333 3.87 -25.11 4.63
N GLY A 334 4.30 -23.88 4.92
CA GLY A 334 5.65 -23.55 5.35
C GLY A 334 5.64 -22.57 6.51
N GLU A 335 6.79 -21.96 6.77
CA GLU A 335 7.02 -21.08 7.92
C GLU A 335 7.08 -19.60 7.52
N LEU A 336 6.56 -19.24 6.33
CA LEU A 336 6.63 -17.88 5.83
C LEU A 336 5.80 -16.91 6.70
N THR A 337 6.42 -15.81 7.09
CA THR A 337 5.77 -14.71 7.81
C THR A 337 6.07 -13.36 7.13
N CYS A 338 5.46 -12.29 7.62
CA CYS A 338 5.80 -10.94 7.18
C CYS A 338 7.28 -10.60 7.47
N ILE A 339 7.81 -11.03 8.62
CA ILE A 339 9.16 -10.71 9.07
C ILE A 339 10.25 -11.58 8.43
N THR A 340 9.88 -12.57 7.62
CA THR A 340 10.80 -13.25 6.69
C THR A 340 11.36 -12.24 5.68
N CYS A 341 10.50 -11.38 5.12
CA CYS A 341 10.89 -10.38 4.12
C CYS A 341 11.14 -8.98 4.72
N HIS A 342 10.40 -8.63 5.77
CA HIS A 342 10.39 -7.27 6.34
C HIS A 342 11.17 -7.17 7.67
N GLY A 343 12.09 -6.20 7.74
CA GLY A 343 12.84 -5.86 8.94
C GLY A 343 12.27 -4.61 9.62
N MET A 344 11.70 -4.77 10.82
CA MET A 344 11.05 -3.66 11.53
C MET A 344 12.02 -2.65 12.13
N HIS A 345 13.23 -3.10 12.45
CA HIS A 345 14.29 -2.27 13.07
C HIS A 345 15.56 -2.22 12.24
N GLU A 346 15.48 -2.62 10.98
CA GLU A 346 16.60 -2.65 10.05
C GLU A 346 16.14 -2.32 8.62
N GLY A 347 17.07 -2.35 7.68
CA GLY A 347 16.74 -2.05 6.29
C GLY A 347 16.46 -0.57 6.02
N ARG A 348 15.72 -0.30 4.94
CA ARG A 348 15.36 1.07 4.53
C ARG A 348 13.92 1.36 4.97
N PRO A 349 13.59 2.58 5.43
CA PRO A 349 12.22 2.94 5.82
C PRO A 349 11.16 2.66 4.74
N ALA A 350 11.51 2.87 3.47
CA ALA A 350 10.63 2.54 2.36
C ALA A 350 10.52 1.02 2.18
N GLY A 351 9.33 0.49 2.44
CA GLY A 351 9.03 -0.95 2.34
C GLY A 351 9.56 -1.79 3.50
N GLN A 352 10.52 -1.30 4.28
CA GLN A 352 11.12 -2.01 5.42
C GLN A 352 11.60 -3.42 5.06
N LEU A 353 12.14 -3.63 3.86
CA LEU A 353 12.72 -4.92 3.49
C LEU A 353 14.05 -5.14 4.24
N ARG A 354 14.21 -6.36 4.79
CA ARG A 354 15.49 -6.79 5.38
C ARG A 354 16.60 -6.66 4.34
N PRO A 355 17.82 -6.24 4.70
CA PRO A 355 18.92 -6.13 3.75
C PRO A 355 19.15 -7.41 2.92
N GLU A 356 19.03 -8.57 3.56
CA GLU A 356 19.23 -9.91 3.01
C GLU A 356 18.04 -10.32 2.12
N ALA A 357 16.82 -9.94 2.50
CA ALA A 357 15.60 -10.17 1.73
C ALA A 357 15.46 -9.29 0.47
N ARG A 358 16.42 -8.38 0.18
CA ARG A 358 16.34 -7.52 -1.01
C ARG A 358 16.57 -8.31 -2.29
N GLY A 359 15.76 -8.02 -3.31
CA GLY A 359 15.79 -8.81 -4.54
C GLY A 359 15.13 -10.15 -4.29
N ASP A 360 15.88 -11.23 -4.51
CA ASP A 360 15.35 -12.60 -4.47
C ASP A 360 15.79 -13.37 -3.21
N GLY A 361 16.53 -12.72 -2.30
CA GLY A 361 17.11 -13.34 -1.10
C GLY A 361 16.09 -14.10 -0.25
N ALA A 362 14.95 -13.48 0.05
CA ALA A 362 13.90 -14.12 0.86
C ALA A 362 13.25 -15.34 0.17
N CYS A 363 13.37 -15.45 -1.15
CA CYS A 363 12.86 -16.61 -1.89
C CYS A 363 13.87 -17.76 -1.81
N ILE A 364 15.15 -17.48 -2.07
CA ILE A 364 16.20 -18.50 -2.16
C ILE A 364 16.61 -19.07 -0.81
N ASP A 365 16.22 -18.46 0.32
CA ASP A 365 16.39 -19.04 1.66
C ASP A 365 15.66 -20.40 1.79
N CYS A 366 14.52 -20.57 1.10
CA CYS A 366 13.79 -21.85 1.03
C CYS A 366 13.94 -22.54 -0.33
N HIS A 367 14.23 -21.78 -1.38
CA HIS A 367 14.39 -22.25 -2.76
C HIS A 367 15.87 -22.25 -3.17
N GLU A 368 16.73 -22.88 -2.37
CA GLU A 368 18.20 -22.82 -2.51
C GLU A 368 18.69 -23.27 -3.89
N ASP A 369 18.02 -24.25 -4.51
CA ASP A 369 18.33 -24.75 -5.86
C ASP A 369 18.22 -23.67 -6.96
N LEU A 370 17.51 -22.58 -6.68
CA LEU A 370 17.36 -21.42 -7.56
C LEU A 370 18.30 -20.27 -7.19
N GLY A 371 19.30 -20.49 -6.32
CA GLY A 371 20.25 -19.45 -5.90
C GLY A 371 21.39 -19.17 -6.88
N LEU A 372 21.60 -20.02 -7.89
CA LEU A 372 22.64 -19.85 -8.90
C LEU A 372 22.11 -19.11 -10.14
N ASP A 373 22.90 -18.18 -10.68
CA ASP A 373 22.60 -17.42 -11.91
C ASP A 373 22.11 -18.31 -13.06
N SER A 374 22.77 -19.46 -13.31
CA SER A 374 22.36 -20.39 -14.37
C SER A 374 21.03 -21.08 -14.08
N ALA A 375 20.72 -21.36 -12.82
CA ALA A 375 19.44 -21.95 -12.43
C ALA A 375 18.31 -20.92 -12.55
N VAL A 376 18.57 -19.66 -12.16
CA VAL A 376 17.63 -18.54 -12.37
C VAL A 376 17.37 -18.32 -13.86
N GLU A 377 18.41 -18.26 -14.69
CA GLU A 377 18.25 -18.12 -16.15
C GLU A 377 17.47 -19.28 -16.76
N ALA A 378 17.78 -20.52 -16.35
CA ALA A 378 17.07 -21.70 -16.83
C ALA A 378 15.60 -21.73 -16.37
N HIS A 379 15.31 -21.30 -15.14
CA HIS A 379 13.96 -21.29 -14.59
C HIS A 379 13.12 -20.15 -15.15
N THR A 380 13.66 -18.93 -15.18
CA THR A 380 12.92 -17.72 -15.57
C THR A 380 12.90 -17.51 -17.08
N HIS A 381 13.83 -18.12 -17.83
CA HIS A 381 14.09 -17.86 -19.24
C HIS A 381 14.42 -16.39 -19.56
N HIS A 382 14.84 -15.63 -18.55
CA HIS A 382 15.30 -14.25 -18.67
C HIS A 382 16.77 -14.17 -18.27
N ALA A 383 17.55 -13.35 -18.99
CA ALA A 383 18.94 -13.08 -18.63
C ALA A 383 19.02 -12.54 -17.19
N VAL A 384 19.95 -13.03 -16.34
CA VAL A 384 19.99 -12.74 -14.89
C VAL A 384 19.88 -11.25 -14.55
N SER A 385 20.47 -10.39 -15.37
CA SER A 385 20.44 -8.93 -15.16
C SER A 385 19.08 -8.25 -15.47
N SER A 386 18.11 -9.00 -16.00
CA SER A 386 16.78 -8.52 -16.35
C SER A 386 15.88 -8.42 -15.13
N SER A 387 14.91 -7.50 -15.16
CA SER A 387 13.83 -7.50 -14.16
C SER A 387 12.99 -8.77 -14.19
N GLY A 388 12.89 -9.44 -15.35
CA GLY A 388 12.16 -10.71 -15.50
C GLY A 388 12.81 -11.90 -14.77
N SER A 389 14.06 -11.77 -14.33
CA SER A 389 14.75 -12.80 -13.54
C SER A 389 14.50 -12.69 -12.04
N ARG A 390 13.73 -11.69 -11.59
CA ARG A 390 13.36 -11.52 -10.17
C ARG A 390 12.15 -12.38 -9.83
N CYS A 391 12.25 -13.17 -8.76
CA CYS A 391 11.17 -14.06 -8.30
C CYS A 391 9.88 -13.27 -8.06
N VAL A 392 9.99 -12.12 -7.39
CA VAL A 392 8.86 -11.24 -7.06
C VAL A 392 8.21 -10.61 -8.31
N SER A 393 8.89 -10.55 -9.46
CA SER A 393 8.29 -10.00 -10.68
C SER A 393 7.22 -10.92 -11.27
N CYS A 394 7.34 -12.23 -11.08
CA CYS A 394 6.40 -13.21 -11.60
C CYS A 394 5.48 -13.80 -10.52
N HIS A 395 6.03 -14.12 -9.35
CA HIS A 395 5.30 -14.77 -8.26
C HIS A 395 4.55 -13.80 -7.35
N MET A 396 4.81 -12.50 -7.45
CA MET A 396 4.16 -11.42 -6.69
C MET A 396 3.83 -10.23 -7.60
N PRO A 397 3.07 -10.43 -8.69
CA PRO A 397 2.91 -9.40 -9.71
C PRO A 397 2.23 -8.13 -9.16
N PRO A 398 2.52 -6.94 -9.71
CA PRO A 398 1.98 -5.67 -9.22
C PRO A 398 0.52 -5.45 -9.63
N ILE A 399 -0.39 -6.24 -9.05
CA ILE A 399 -1.83 -6.28 -9.37
C ILE A 399 -2.71 -5.74 -8.24
N VAL A 400 -2.11 -5.07 -7.26
CA VAL A 400 -2.80 -4.52 -6.08
C VAL A 400 -2.81 -3.00 -6.15
N TYR A 401 -3.97 -2.38 -6.17
CA TYR A 401 -4.11 -0.94 -6.10
C TYR A 401 -4.05 -0.43 -4.64
N GLY A 402 -3.41 0.71 -4.44
CA GLY A 402 -3.51 1.46 -3.19
C GLY A 402 -2.53 2.62 -3.19
N LEU A 403 -2.72 3.59 -2.31
CA LEU A 403 -1.72 4.65 -2.11
C LEU A 403 -1.31 5.36 -3.43
N ILE A 404 -2.28 5.50 -4.35
CA ILE A 404 -2.13 6.15 -5.66
C ILE A 404 -1.15 5.42 -6.60
N GLY A 405 -1.18 4.09 -6.65
CA GLY A 405 -0.39 3.26 -7.57
C GLY A 405 -0.70 1.76 -7.46
N ALA A 406 -0.05 0.97 -8.30
CA ALA A 406 -0.02 -0.49 -8.25
C ALA A 406 1.15 -0.99 -7.40
N HIS A 407 0.91 -2.05 -6.64
CA HIS A 407 1.86 -2.68 -5.72
C HIS A 407 1.82 -4.19 -5.91
N ILE A 408 2.90 -4.84 -5.49
CA ILE A 408 3.03 -6.29 -5.53
C ILE A 408 1.91 -6.99 -4.75
N SER A 409 1.40 -8.08 -5.32
CA SER A 409 0.54 -9.01 -4.61
C SER A 409 1.32 -9.69 -3.50
N HIS A 410 0.69 -9.87 -2.34
CA HIS A 410 1.23 -10.71 -1.26
C HIS A 410 0.68 -12.14 -1.32
N ARG A 411 -0.14 -12.47 -2.33
CA ARG A 411 -0.41 -13.85 -2.72
C ARG A 411 0.75 -14.34 -3.59
N ILE A 412 1.63 -15.13 -2.99
CA ILE A 412 2.80 -15.73 -3.63
C ILE A 412 2.36 -17.05 -4.24
N GLU A 413 2.47 -17.19 -5.55
CA GLU A 413 2.04 -18.40 -6.25
C GLU A 413 2.77 -18.57 -7.58
N ASN A 414 2.62 -19.73 -8.22
CA ASN A 414 3.14 -19.94 -9.56
C ASN A 414 2.29 -19.15 -10.58
N PRO A 415 2.91 -18.38 -11.48
CA PRO A 415 2.18 -17.61 -12.48
C PRO A 415 1.46 -18.53 -13.47
N ASP A 416 0.15 -18.37 -13.59
CA ASP A 416 -0.69 -19.11 -14.55
C ASP A 416 -1.60 -18.10 -15.27
N PRO A 417 -1.24 -17.68 -16.50
CA PRO A 417 -2.04 -16.73 -17.27
C PRO A 417 -3.40 -17.30 -17.71
N ALA A 418 -3.56 -18.62 -17.84
CA ALA A 418 -4.83 -19.24 -18.19
C ALA A 418 -5.80 -19.23 -17.00
N ALA A 419 -5.30 -19.57 -15.81
CA ALA A 419 -6.07 -19.43 -14.58
C ALA A 419 -6.43 -17.96 -14.30
N ALA A 420 -5.50 -17.03 -14.52
CA ALA A 420 -5.75 -15.60 -14.38
C ALA A 420 -6.82 -15.08 -15.35
N GLU A 421 -6.86 -15.60 -16.58
CA GLU A 421 -7.91 -15.28 -17.56
C GLU A 421 -9.31 -15.63 -17.06
N ALA A 422 -9.48 -16.84 -16.51
CA ALA A 422 -10.77 -17.36 -16.06
C ALA A 422 -11.40 -16.55 -14.91
N VAL A 423 -10.61 -15.72 -14.23
CA VAL A 423 -11.04 -14.92 -13.08
C VAL A 423 -10.81 -13.42 -13.28
N GLU A 424 -10.58 -12.99 -14.52
CA GLU A 424 -10.40 -11.59 -14.93
C GLU A 424 -9.30 -10.87 -14.12
N ARG A 425 -8.19 -11.57 -13.87
CA ARG A 425 -7.04 -11.05 -13.14
C ARG A 425 -5.89 -10.74 -14.10
N PRO A 426 -5.14 -9.64 -13.94
CA PRO A 426 -3.93 -9.41 -14.71
C PRO A 426 -2.89 -10.52 -14.47
N ASP A 427 -2.26 -11.00 -15.53
CA ASP A 427 -1.18 -12.00 -15.45
C ASP A 427 0.19 -11.32 -15.40
N ALA A 428 1.18 -11.97 -14.79
CA ALA A 428 2.50 -11.39 -14.58
C ALA A 428 3.25 -11.10 -15.90
N CYS A 429 2.97 -11.89 -16.94
CA CYS A 429 3.69 -11.84 -18.21
C CYS A 429 3.30 -10.58 -19.01
N THR A 430 2.00 -10.34 -19.22
CA THR A 430 1.54 -9.20 -20.03
C THR A 430 1.83 -7.85 -19.38
N LEU A 431 2.00 -7.79 -18.05
CA LEU A 431 2.49 -6.60 -17.36
C LEU A 431 3.92 -6.21 -17.78
N CYS A 432 4.77 -7.15 -18.19
CA CYS A 432 6.12 -6.89 -18.73
C CYS A 432 6.24 -7.04 -20.25
N HIS A 433 5.26 -7.65 -20.90
CA HIS A 433 5.16 -7.81 -22.35
C HIS A 433 3.88 -7.12 -22.83
N VAL A 434 3.85 -5.78 -22.72
CA VAL A 434 2.62 -4.97 -22.85
C VAL A 434 2.12 -4.87 -24.29
N GLU A 435 2.86 -5.41 -25.25
CA GLU A 435 2.48 -5.51 -26.65
C GLU A 435 1.83 -6.85 -26.98
N ARG A 436 1.82 -7.80 -26.03
CA ARG A 436 1.36 -9.16 -26.24
C ARG A 436 -0.07 -9.36 -25.73
N THR A 437 -0.71 -10.37 -26.29
CA THR A 437 -2.04 -10.83 -25.88
C THR A 437 -1.93 -11.76 -24.69
N ARG A 438 -3.05 -12.01 -23.99
CA ARG A 438 -3.10 -13.04 -22.95
C ARG A 438 -2.88 -14.45 -23.54
N GLY A 439 -3.44 -14.73 -24.72
CA GLY A 439 -3.19 -15.98 -25.44
C GLY A 439 -1.69 -16.25 -25.69
N TRP A 440 -0.92 -15.22 -26.04
CA TRP A 440 0.54 -15.34 -26.17
C TRP A 440 1.20 -15.77 -24.86
N ALA A 441 0.79 -15.20 -23.72
CA ALA A 441 1.34 -15.57 -22.43
C ALA A 441 1.00 -17.01 -22.06
N ILE A 442 -0.23 -17.46 -22.34
CA ILE A 442 -0.68 -18.84 -22.14
C ILE A 442 0.17 -19.82 -22.95
N ASP A 443 0.34 -19.56 -24.25
CA ASP A 443 1.12 -20.43 -25.12
C ASP A 443 2.61 -20.42 -24.74
N GLU A 444 3.18 -19.27 -24.38
CA GLU A 444 4.59 -19.19 -23.97
C GLU A 444 4.85 -19.92 -22.65
N VAL A 445 3.92 -19.84 -21.68
CA VAL A 445 4.03 -20.61 -20.43
C VAL A 445 3.97 -22.11 -20.71
N ALA A 446 3.01 -22.54 -21.55
CA ALA A 446 2.89 -23.93 -21.97
C ALA A 446 4.16 -24.41 -22.72
N ARG A 447 4.75 -23.57 -23.56
CA ARG A 447 5.96 -23.90 -24.33
C ARG A 447 7.21 -24.03 -23.46
N LEU A 448 7.35 -23.18 -22.45
CA LEU A 448 8.56 -23.11 -21.62
C LEU A 448 8.53 -24.09 -20.44
N TRP A 449 7.37 -24.26 -19.79
CA TRP A 449 7.23 -25.05 -18.57
C TRP A 449 6.22 -26.21 -18.68
N GLY A 450 5.54 -26.36 -19.82
CA GLY A 450 4.61 -27.48 -20.04
C GLY A 450 5.32 -28.80 -20.34
N ASP A 451 4.62 -29.91 -20.09
CA ASP A 451 5.08 -31.24 -20.47
C ASP A 451 5.07 -31.43 -21.99
N GLY A 452 5.90 -32.36 -22.50
CA GLY A 452 6.23 -32.51 -23.94
C GLY A 452 5.08 -32.26 -24.93
N ASP A 453 3.98 -33.00 -24.83
CA ASP A 453 2.84 -32.85 -25.76
C ASP A 453 2.16 -31.46 -25.68
N VAL A 454 2.11 -30.86 -24.49
CA VAL A 454 1.54 -29.52 -24.26
C VAL A 454 2.47 -28.43 -24.81
N ALA A 455 3.77 -28.60 -24.60
CA ALA A 455 4.79 -27.68 -25.12
C ALA A 455 4.85 -27.69 -26.65
N ASP A 456 4.81 -28.87 -27.26
CA ASP A 456 4.81 -29.03 -28.72
C ASP A 456 3.55 -28.41 -29.35
N ALA A 457 2.37 -28.68 -28.78
CA ALA A 457 1.12 -28.09 -29.27
C ALA A 457 1.09 -26.56 -29.15
N ALA A 458 1.69 -25.99 -28.10
CA ALA A 458 1.82 -24.54 -27.94
C ALA A 458 2.79 -23.93 -28.97
N ALA A 459 3.92 -24.59 -29.21
CA ALA A 459 4.88 -24.17 -30.23
C ALA A 459 4.25 -24.13 -31.63
N GLU A 460 3.46 -25.15 -31.99
CA GLU A 460 2.72 -25.20 -33.26
C GLU A 460 1.70 -24.05 -33.40
N ARG A 461 0.93 -23.75 -32.34
CA ARG A 461 0.00 -22.61 -32.34
C ARG A 461 0.71 -21.27 -32.53
N MET A 462 1.87 -21.10 -31.91
CA MET A 462 2.66 -19.87 -32.05
C MET A 462 3.22 -19.69 -33.47
N ASP A 463 3.66 -20.76 -34.12
CA ASP A 463 4.16 -20.71 -35.51
C ASP A 463 3.03 -20.36 -36.49
N THR A 464 1.83 -20.93 -36.28
CA THR A 464 0.65 -20.67 -37.11
C THR A 464 0.06 -19.26 -36.93
N THR A 465 0.09 -18.71 -35.71
CA THR A 465 -0.34 -17.31 -35.45
C THR A 465 0.68 -16.28 -35.93
N GLY A 466 1.97 -16.63 -36.01
CA GLY A 466 2.99 -15.82 -36.68
C GLY A 466 2.87 -15.78 -38.21
N MET A 467 2.07 -16.68 -38.80
CA MET A 467 1.79 -16.77 -40.24
C MET A 467 0.48 -16.08 -40.67
N MET A 468 -0.25 -15.44 -39.75
CA MET A 468 -1.41 -14.61 -40.08
C MET A 468 -0.90 -13.36 -40.82
N GLY A 469 -1.20 -13.28 -42.13
CA GLY A 469 -0.62 -12.30 -43.05
C GLY A 469 -1.02 -10.85 -42.74
N ASP A 470 -0.32 -9.92 -43.40
CA ASP A 470 -0.37 -8.45 -43.24
C ASP A 470 -1.77 -7.78 -43.36
N ASP A 471 -2.85 -8.55 -43.61
CA ASP A 471 -4.22 -8.09 -43.87
C ASP A 471 -5.24 -8.38 -42.75
N GLU A 472 -4.89 -9.12 -41.69
CA GLU A 472 -5.75 -9.23 -40.49
C GLU A 472 -5.21 -8.33 -39.35
N ALA A 473 -6.09 -7.53 -38.75
CA ALA A 473 -5.72 -6.62 -37.66
C ALA A 473 -5.04 -7.42 -36.53
N ALA A 474 -3.77 -7.09 -36.26
CA ALA A 474 -3.01 -7.75 -35.20
C ALA A 474 -3.81 -7.73 -33.88
N PRO A 475 -3.86 -8.86 -33.14
CA PRO A 475 -4.70 -8.96 -31.96
C PRO A 475 -4.28 -7.94 -30.90
N LEU A 476 -5.28 -7.29 -30.29
CA LEU A 476 -5.07 -6.21 -29.32
C LEU A 476 -4.29 -6.71 -28.10
N SER A 477 -3.27 -5.95 -27.70
CA SER A 477 -2.54 -6.15 -26.45
C SER A 477 -3.48 -6.29 -25.25
N GLU A 478 -3.17 -7.22 -24.34
CA GLU A 478 -3.94 -7.39 -23.09
C GLU A 478 -3.89 -6.13 -22.22
N VAL A 479 -2.75 -5.45 -22.18
CA VAL A 479 -2.59 -4.23 -21.39
C VAL A 479 -3.39 -3.07 -22.00
N LEU A 480 -3.49 -2.97 -23.33
CA LEU A 480 -4.36 -1.97 -23.96
C LEU A 480 -5.85 -2.31 -23.78
N ARG A 481 -6.21 -3.59 -23.84
CA ARG A 481 -7.57 -4.06 -23.52
C ARG A 481 -7.96 -3.64 -22.10
N ALA A 482 -7.11 -3.92 -21.11
CA ALA A 482 -7.33 -3.54 -19.72
C ALA A 482 -7.33 -2.01 -19.51
N LEU A 483 -6.44 -1.27 -20.18
CA LEU A 483 -6.35 0.19 -20.07
C LEU A 483 -7.61 0.92 -20.54
N PHE A 484 -8.29 0.40 -21.57
CA PHE A 484 -9.45 1.07 -22.16
C PHE A 484 -10.79 0.42 -21.84
N GLY A 485 -10.81 -0.88 -21.52
CA GLY A 485 -12.03 -1.63 -21.24
C GLY A 485 -12.13 -2.20 -19.82
N GLY A 486 -11.07 -2.09 -19.03
CA GLY A 486 -11.07 -2.58 -17.64
C GLY A 486 -11.75 -1.64 -16.66
N ASP A 487 -11.97 -2.13 -15.45
CA ASP A 487 -12.38 -1.31 -14.31
C ASP A 487 -11.24 -0.35 -13.86
N PRO A 488 -11.51 0.58 -12.93
CA PRO A 488 -10.50 1.56 -12.52
C PRO A 488 -9.20 0.98 -11.92
N ILE A 489 -9.24 -0.22 -11.31
CA ILE A 489 -8.04 -0.90 -10.80
C ILE A 489 -7.27 -1.52 -11.97
N GLU A 490 -7.95 -2.23 -12.87
CA GLU A 490 -7.32 -2.81 -14.07
C GLU A 490 -6.64 -1.72 -14.91
N ARG A 491 -7.33 -0.60 -15.14
CA ARG A 491 -6.77 0.56 -15.85
C ARG A 491 -5.58 1.17 -15.14
N SER A 492 -5.61 1.25 -13.81
CA SER A 492 -4.47 1.73 -13.01
C SER A 492 -3.25 0.82 -13.16
N VAL A 493 -3.45 -0.50 -13.05
CA VAL A 493 -2.39 -1.51 -13.22
C VAL A 493 -1.82 -1.46 -14.65
N ALA A 494 -2.69 -1.37 -15.67
CA ALA A 494 -2.28 -1.26 -17.06
C ALA A 494 -1.49 0.02 -17.35
N ALA A 495 -1.93 1.18 -16.84
CA ALA A 495 -1.24 2.45 -16.99
C ALA A 495 0.16 2.40 -16.35
N GLU A 496 0.30 1.78 -15.18
CA GLU A 496 1.59 1.60 -14.52
C GLU A 496 2.51 0.65 -15.30
N ALA A 497 1.97 -0.45 -15.84
CA ALA A 497 2.71 -1.39 -16.67
C ALA A 497 3.30 -0.72 -17.92
N LEU A 498 2.54 0.15 -18.60
CA LEU A 498 3.00 0.93 -19.76
C LEU A 498 4.13 1.91 -19.39
N GLY A 499 4.15 2.39 -18.15
CA GLY A 499 5.15 3.30 -17.60
C GLY A 499 6.48 2.65 -17.20
N ALA A 500 6.51 1.34 -17.01
CA ALA A 500 7.68 0.64 -16.48
C ALA A 500 8.88 0.73 -17.44
N PRO A 501 10.10 1.05 -16.93
CA PRO A 501 11.30 1.17 -17.77
C PRO A 501 11.71 -0.20 -18.34
N ARG A 502 11.99 -0.28 -19.64
CA ARG A 502 12.38 -1.53 -20.32
C ARG A 502 13.58 -1.35 -21.23
N ARG A 503 14.44 -2.38 -21.29
CA ARG A 503 15.69 -2.39 -22.07
C ARG A 503 15.50 -2.44 -23.59
N ALA A 504 14.31 -2.80 -24.09
CA ALA A 504 14.13 -3.18 -25.51
C ALA A 504 12.87 -2.61 -26.19
N ALA A 505 12.34 -1.45 -25.76
CA ALA A 505 11.23 -0.82 -26.48
C ALA A 505 11.74 -0.16 -27.77
N THR A 506 11.15 -0.54 -28.92
CA THR A 506 11.39 0.18 -30.18
C THR A 506 10.81 1.60 -30.10
N GLU A 507 11.21 2.49 -31.01
CA GLU A 507 10.65 3.83 -31.10
C GLU A 507 9.13 3.82 -31.34
N ALA A 508 8.65 2.95 -32.25
CA ALA A 508 7.23 2.77 -32.51
C ALA A 508 6.47 2.27 -31.27
N THR A 509 7.03 1.28 -30.56
CA THR A 509 6.45 0.77 -29.31
C THR A 509 6.36 1.87 -28.25
N ARG A 510 7.42 2.67 -28.10
CA ARG A 510 7.41 3.80 -27.16
C ARG A 510 6.37 4.85 -27.56
N ALA A 511 6.26 5.16 -28.85
CA ALA A 511 5.29 6.13 -29.34
C ALA A 511 3.84 5.67 -29.09
N ALA A 512 3.54 4.39 -29.35
CA ALA A 512 2.23 3.81 -29.04
C ALA A 512 1.91 3.84 -27.54
N ARG A 513 2.88 3.50 -26.67
CA ARG A 513 2.71 3.61 -25.21
C ARG A 513 2.41 5.04 -24.76
N LEU A 514 3.18 6.01 -25.24
CA LEU A 514 2.95 7.42 -24.91
C LEU A 514 1.59 7.91 -25.43
N GLY A 515 1.21 7.53 -26.65
CA GLY A 515 -0.10 7.89 -27.20
C GLY A 515 -1.26 7.36 -26.35
N ALA A 516 -1.20 6.09 -25.93
CA ALA A 516 -2.19 5.52 -25.02
C ALA A 516 -2.23 6.24 -23.66
N LEU A 517 -1.08 6.56 -23.08
CA LEU A 517 -1.00 7.25 -21.79
C LEU A 517 -1.52 8.70 -21.86
N PHE A 518 -1.19 9.45 -22.92
CA PHE A 518 -1.73 10.81 -23.11
C PHE A 518 -3.23 10.81 -23.35
N ASP A 519 -3.74 9.81 -24.07
CA ASP A 519 -5.18 9.63 -24.28
C ASP A 519 -5.91 9.34 -22.95
N VAL A 520 -5.37 8.46 -22.09
CA VAL A 520 -5.89 8.23 -20.73
C VAL A 520 -5.84 9.51 -19.89
N MET A 521 -4.73 10.26 -19.93
CA MET A 521 -4.62 11.55 -19.24
C MET A 521 -5.71 12.54 -19.66
N ALA A 522 -6.14 12.54 -20.92
CA ALA A 522 -7.20 13.43 -21.40
C ALA A 522 -8.59 12.94 -20.97
N ASN A 523 -8.85 11.64 -21.15
CA ASN A 523 -10.20 11.12 -21.31
C ASN A 523 -10.68 10.18 -20.19
N ASP A 524 -9.80 9.60 -19.38
CA ASP A 524 -10.24 8.67 -18.34
C ASP A 524 -11.07 9.38 -17.26
N PRO A 525 -12.24 8.87 -16.85
CA PRO A 525 -13.11 9.53 -15.87
C PRO A 525 -12.54 9.57 -14.45
N TYR A 526 -11.49 8.81 -14.13
CA TYR A 526 -10.94 8.70 -12.78
C TYR A 526 -9.65 9.54 -12.64
N PRO A 527 -9.63 10.58 -11.78
CA PRO A 527 -8.42 11.36 -11.52
C PRO A 527 -7.21 10.52 -11.08
N ALA A 528 -7.46 9.43 -10.35
CA ALA A 528 -6.44 8.49 -9.91
C ALA A 528 -5.75 7.79 -11.10
N VAL A 529 -6.53 7.26 -12.06
CA VAL A 529 -6.02 6.60 -13.28
C VAL A 529 -5.26 7.61 -14.13
N ARG A 530 -5.83 8.81 -14.34
CA ARG A 530 -5.17 9.93 -15.03
C ARG A 530 -3.82 10.31 -14.40
N ARG A 531 -3.73 10.29 -13.07
CA ARG A 531 -2.48 10.58 -12.34
C ARG A 531 -1.43 9.50 -12.55
N ILE A 532 -1.83 8.23 -12.53
CA ILE A 532 -0.93 7.10 -12.81
C ILE A 532 -0.43 7.18 -14.25
N ALA A 533 -1.32 7.44 -15.22
CA ALA A 533 -0.95 7.63 -16.62
C ALA A 533 0.04 8.80 -16.81
N TRP A 534 -0.18 9.93 -16.12
CA TRP A 534 0.77 11.05 -16.12
C TRP A 534 2.15 10.66 -15.58
N ARG A 535 2.23 9.91 -14.47
CA ARG A 535 3.52 9.41 -13.94
C ARG A 535 4.20 8.44 -14.90
N ALA A 536 3.41 7.55 -15.51
CA ALA A 536 3.88 6.59 -16.49
C ALA A 536 4.44 7.30 -17.73
N ALA A 537 3.71 8.28 -18.29
CA ALA A 537 4.17 9.07 -19.43
C ALA A 537 5.46 9.83 -19.11
N ARG A 538 5.52 10.47 -17.93
CA ARG A 538 6.74 11.13 -17.44
C ARG A 538 7.91 10.16 -17.32
N THR A 539 7.67 8.93 -16.88
CA THR A 539 8.71 7.89 -16.74
C THR A 539 9.21 7.44 -18.12
N VAL A 540 8.30 7.16 -19.06
CA VAL A 540 8.66 6.76 -20.42
C VAL A 540 9.46 7.85 -21.14
N CYS A 541 9.05 9.12 -21.03
CA CYS A 541 9.79 10.25 -21.61
C CYS A 541 11.18 10.46 -20.98
N ASN A 542 11.34 10.18 -19.68
CA ASN A 542 12.58 10.44 -18.94
C ASN A 542 13.51 9.22 -18.85
N THR A 543 13.09 8.04 -19.33
CA THR A 543 13.93 6.84 -19.33
C THR A 543 15.07 7.01 -20.34
N ALA A 544 16.31 6.75 -19.91
CA ALA A 544 17.48 6.84 -20.77
C ALA A 544 17.35 5.85 -21.95
N ALA A 545 17.30 6.37 -23.18
CA ALA A 545 17.35 5.52 -24.37
C ALA A 545 18.68 4.75 -24.42
N THR A 546 18.63 3.53 -24.95
CA THR A 546 19.80 2.65 -25.14
C THR A 546 20.78 3.18 -26.20
N SER A 547 20.37 4.15 -27.03
CA SER A 547 21.23 4.88 -27.96
C SER A 547 20.99 6.39 -27.89
N GLU A 548 21.99 7.20 -28.25
CA GLU A 548 21.87 8.66 -28.33
C GLU A 548 20.85 9.13 -29.38
N VAL A 549 20.65 8.34 -30.45
CA VAL A 549 19.76 8.67 -31.58
C VAL A 549 18.28 8.61 -31.19
N HIS A 550 17.90 7.73 -30.27
CA HIS A 550 16.50 7.56 -29.85
C HIS A 550 16.19 8.23 -28.51
N ARG A 551 17.04 9.12 -27.97
CA ARG A 551 16.79 9.77 -26.68
C ARG A 551 15.76 10.90 -26.82
N LEU A 552 14.63 10.78 -26.12
CA LEU A 552 13.65 11.87 -26.02
C LEU A 552 14.21 13.03 -25.17
N PRO A 553 13.82 14.29 -25.45
CA PRO A 553 14.23 15.41 -24.61
C PRO A 553 13.65 15.24 -23.21
N ARG A 554 14.51 15.39 -22.20
CA ARG A 554 14.10 15.41 -20.80
C ARG A 554 13.40 16.74 -20.52
N LEU A 555 12.07 16.72 -20.48
CA LEU A 555 11.29 17.90 -20.14
C LEU A 555 11.50 18.27 -18.65
N PRO A 556 11.54 19.57 -18.30
CA PRO A 556 11.68 19.99 -16.92
C PRO A 556 10.45 19.60 -16.10
N ASP A 557 10.64 19.35 -14.81
CA ASP A 557 9.55 18.95 -13.91
C ASP A 557 8.40 19.97 -13.91
N ALA A 558 8.73 21.26 -13.99
CA ALA A 558 7.74 22.33 -14.08
C ALA A 558 6.78 22.21 -15.29
N ALA A 559 7.21 21.60 -16.40
CA ALA A 559 6.33 21.35 -17.55
C ALA A 559 5.29 20.28 -17.21
N TRP A 560 5.71 19.17 -16.61
CA TRP A 560 4.83 18.08 -16.18
C TRP A 560 3.87 18.51 -15.07
N MET A 561 4.31 19.37 -14.15
CA MET A 561 3.51 19.79 -13.00
C MET A 561 2.33 20.72 -13.35
N ARG A 562 2.28 21.27 -14.58
CA ARG A 562 1.11 22.00 -15.09
C ARG A 562 -0.12 21.12 -15.22
N TYR A 563 0.07 19.84 -15.53
CA TYR A 563 -1.02 18.88 -15.61
C TYR A 563 -1.56 18.56 -14.20
N ARG A 564 -2.87 18.77 -14.02
CA ARG A 564 -3.60 18.48 -12.77
C ARG A 564 -4.63 17.38 -13.06
N PRO A 565 -4.47 16.16 -12.51
CA PRO A 565 -5.35 15.03 -12.85
C PRO A 565 -6.83 15.26 -12.52
N ALA A 566 -7.15 16.15 -11.57
CA ALA A 566 -8.52 16.46 -11.14
C ALA A 566 -9.04 17.81 -11.68
N SER A 567 -8.31 18.48 -12.59
CA SER A 567 -8.77 19.74 -13.18
C SER A 567 -9.81 19.51 -14.29
N ALA A 568 -10.48 20.57 -14.72
CA ALA A 568 -11.40 20.52 -15.86
C ALA A 568 -10.71 20.01 -17.13
N ARG A 569 -11.47 19.39 -18.04
CA ARG A 569 -10.94 18.76 -19.25
C ARG A 569 -10.15 19.73 -20.11
N GLU A 570 -10.65 20.95 -20.30
CA GLU A 570 -9.99 21.99 -21.09
C GLU A 570 -8.61 22.35 -20.52
N GLN A 571 -8.47 22.36 -19.19
CA GLN A 571 -7.19 22.63 -18.53
C GLN A 571 -6.21 21.45 -18.68
N ARG A 572 -6.74 20.21 -18.66
CA ARG A 572 -5.94 19.01 -18.89
C ARG A 572 -5.45 18.96 -20.34
N ASP A 573 -6.33 19.21 -21.30
CA ASP A 573 -6.03 19.20 -22.73
C ASP A 573 -4.97 20.26 -23.06
N ALA A 574 -5.12 21.49 -22.56
CA ALA A 574 -4.11 22.54 -22.74
C ALA A 574 -2.73 22.18 -22.15
N ALA A 575 -2.70 21.48 -21.01
CA ALA A 575 -1.46 21.00 -20.42
C ALA A 575 -0.83 19.87 -21.26
N ILE A 576 -1.64 18.96 -21.80
CA ILE A 576 -1.20 17.88 -22.69
C ILE A 576 -0.64 18.45 -24.00
N GLU A 577 -1.36 19.40 -24.63
CA GLU A 577 -0.89 20.09 -25.83
C GLU A 577 0.47 20.78 -25.61
N SER A 578 0.64 21.45 -24.46
CA SER A 578 1.91 22.06 -24.09
C SER A 578 3.04 21.04 -23.90
N LEU A 579 2.74 19.81 -23.44
CA LEU A 579 3.74 18.74 -23.32
C LEU A 579 4.10 18.18 -24.70
N LEU A 580 3.10 17.89 -25.53
CA LEU A 580 3.29 17.37 -26.89
C LEU A 580 4.07 18.35 -27.76
N ALA A 581 3.79 19.66 -27.66
CA ALA A 581 4.52 20.70 -28.37
C ALA A 581 6.01 20.81 -27.97
N ALA A 582 6.38 20.30 -26.80
CA ALA A 582 7.76 20.29 -26.31
C ALA A 582 8.50 18.99 -26.68
N LEU A 583 7.82 18.00 -27.26
CA LEU A 583 8.38 16.74 -27.73
C LEU A 583 8.61 16.79 -29.25
N PRO A 584 9.56 16.01 -29.81
CA PRO A 584 9.71 15.89 -31.25
C PRO A 584 8.42 15.38 -31.92
N PRO A 585 8.19 15.72 -33.19
CA PRO A 585 7.15 15.08 -34.00
C PRO A 585 7.25 13.55 -33.92
N ASP A 586 6.12 12.86 -34.04
CA ASP A 586 6.03 11.38 -34.01
C ASP A 586 6.44 10.70 -32.69
N THR A 587 6.69 11.47 -31.62
CA THR A 587 6.95 10.92 -30.27
C THR A 587 5.77 10.13 -29.71
N THR A 588 4.57 10.34 -30.24
CA THR A 588 3.34 9.68 -29.79
C THR A 588 2.56 9.17 -30.98
N THR A 589 2.04 7.95 -30.89
CA THR A 589 1.08 7.38 -31.83
C THR A 589 -0.23 7.19 -31.09
N PRO A 590 -1.26 8.03 -31.33
CA PRO A 590 -2.56 7.87 -30.68
C PRO A 590 -3.15 6.48 -30.95
N PRO A 591 -3.87 5.90 -29.98
CA PRO A 591 -4.59 4.65 -30.21
C PRO A 591 -5.69 4.84 -31.27
N ASP A 592 -5.97 3.79 -32.04
CA ASP A 592 -7.03 3.79 -33.05
C ASP A 592 -8.42 3.96 -32.38
N PRO A 593 -9.17 5.04 -32.66
CA PRO A 593 -10.50 5.27 -32.12
C PRO A 593 -11.49 4.14 -32.38
N GLU A 594 -11.41 3.46 -33.53
CA GLU A 594 -12.30 2.36 -33.88
C GLU A 594 -12.06 1.13 -32.99
N VAL A 595 -10.82 0.95 -32.52
CA VAL A 595 -10.45 -0.12 -31.59
C VAL A 595 -10.82 0.24 -30.15
N ILE A 596 -10.57 1.48 -29.71
CA ILE A 596 -10.76 1.86 -28.30
C ILE A 596 -12.19 2.26 -27.93
N ALA A 597 -13.00 2.75 -28.88
CA ALA A 597 -14.38 3.14 -28.62
C ALA A 597 -15.25 2.00 -28.04
N PRO A 598 -15.27 0.77 -28.61
CA PRO A 598 -16.05 -0.33 -28.03
C PRO A 598 -15.52 -0.75 -26.66
N LEU A 599 -14.21 -0.70 -26.42
CA LEU A 599 -13.62 -1.02 -25.12
C LEU A 599 -14.09 -0.04 -24.06
N ARG A 600 -14.03 1.27 -24.33
CA ARG A 600 -14.51 2.30 -23.41
C ARG A 600 -16.01 2.19 -23.14
N ALA A 601 -16.80 1.84 -24.16
CA ALA A 601 -18.23 1.63 -23.99
C ALA A 601 -18.54 0.41 -23.10
N ALA A 602 -17.66 -0.59 -23.08
CA ALA A 602 -17.74 -1.75 -22.19
C ALA A 602 -17.07 -1.52 -20.82
N ALA A 603 -16.27 -0.46 -20.68
CA ALA A 603 -15.51 -0.20 -19.47
C ALA A 603 -16.43 0.03 -18.26
N SER A 604 -16.13 -0.65 -17.16
CA SER A 604 -16.88 -0.49 -15.93
C SER A 604 -16.59 0.87 -15.29
N GLU A 605 -17.62 1.71 -15.20
CA GLU A 605 -17.59 2.96 -14.43
C GLU A 605 -18.09 2.75 -13.00
N THR A 606 -17.52 1.76 -12.31
CA THR A 606 -17.90 1.45 -10.93
C THR A 606 -17.00 2.17 -9.93
N ALA A 607 -17.61 2.85 -8.95
CA ALA A 607 -16.89 3.30 -7.76
C ALA A 607 -16.46 2.07 -6.95
N ILE A 608 -15.15 1.80 -6.90
CA ILE A 608 -14.63 0.72 -6.06
C ILE A 608 -14.45 1.30 -4.66
N HIS A 609 -15.31 0.91 -3.73
CA HIS A 609 -15.20 1.30 -2.33
C HIS A 609 -13.96 0.64 -1.70
N ILE A 610 -12.82 1.34 -1.76
CA ILE A 610 -11.51 0.80 -1.36
C ILE A 610 -11.30 0.65 0.16
N GLY A 611 -12.37 0.51 0.94
CA GLY A 611 -12.31 0.04 2.33
C GLY A 611 -12.16 1.13 3.38
N GLU A 612 -12.79 2.28 3.18
CA GLU A 612 -13.11 3.21 4.25
C GLU A 612 -14.63 3.40 4.36
#